data_AF-A0A962N838-F1
#
_entry.id   AF-A0A962N838-F1
#
_cell.length_a   1.000
_cell.length_b   1.000
_cell.length_c   1.000
_cell.angle_alpha   90.00
_cell.angle_beta   90.00
_cell.angle_gamma   90.00
#
_symmetry.space_group_name_H-M   'P 1'
#
loop_
_entity.id
_entity.type
_entity.pdbx_description
1 polymer ?
#
loop_
_entity_poly.entity_id
_entity_poly.type
_entity_poly.pdbx_seq_one_letter_code
_entity_poly.pdbx_strand_id
1 'polypeptide(L)'
;FVDYAGQTVPIINRHTGEIRPAQIFVAVLGASSYTYAEATLSQSLPDWLGSQVRALAFFGGCPRIIVPDNLKSAVKQPHRYEPEINPAYQEMADHYGLAVIPARVRKPRDKAKAEAGVLLVERWILACLRRQRFFSIEQLNREIARLLDALNSRPFRKLPGSRRSQFLAIDRPTLKPLPAQRYEYAQWRRARVHIDYHIEFAGHYYSVPYTLARLQVEVRATESTVEILHRGQRVASHRRQCGTGHTTVAEHMPSHHRQRSEWTPERLQTWAAQIGPAIAAAVSALIASRTHPEQGFRAALGVLRLARHYGPDRLNAACQRALKAGACRYRSIEAILKAGLDAQTETAADSSALPTHENLRGARYYH
;
A
#
# COMPACT_ATOMS: atom_id res chain seq x y z
N PHE A 1 -16.68 -19.44 -8.27
CA PHE A 1 -16.54 -19.29 -6.81
C PHE A 1 -15.24 -18.59 -6.52
N VAL A 2 -15.22 -17.61 -5.62
CA VAL A 2 -14.02 -16.82 -5.29
C VAL A 2 -13.88 -16.66 -3.78
N ASP A 3 -12.66 -16.78 -3.26
CA ASP A 3 -12.36 -16.68 -1.83
C ASP A 3 -10.87 -16.33 -1.59
N TYR A 4 -10.52 -16.00 -0.36
CA TYR A 4 -9.14 -15.95 0.11
C TYR A 4 -8.81 -17.20 0.94
N ALA A 5 -7.60 -17.74 0.76
CA ALA A 5 -7.09 -18.76 1.66
C ALA A 5 -6.81 -18.17 3.04
N GLY A 6 -7.01 -18.95 4.10
CA GLY A 6 -6.69 -18.52 5.46
C GLY A 6 -5.18 -18.44 5.72
N GLN A 7 -4.39 -19.24 4.99
CA GLN A 7 -2.94 -19.23 5.09
C GLN A 7 -2.30 -18.11 4.26
N THR A 8 -1.34 -17.40 4.86
CA THR A 8 -0.57 -16.34 4.21
C THR A 8 0.86 -16.78 3.92
N VAL A 9 1.50 -16.18 2.91
CA VAL A 9 2.92 -16.45 2.57
C VAL A 9 3.78 -15.22 2.90
N PRO A 10 4.88 -15.34 3.65
CA PRO A 10 5.72 -14.19 3.99
C PRO A 10 6.50 -13.69 2.77
N ILE A 11 6.45 -12.38 2.53
CA ILE A 11 7.32 -11.64 1.61
C ILE A 11 8.31 -10.82 2.45
N ILE A 12 9.60 -10.98 2.17
CA ILE A 12 10.69 -10.38 2.95
C ILE A 12 11.29 -9.22 2.16
N ASN A 13 11.34 -8.03 2.75
CA ASN A 13 12.09 -6.92 2.19
C ASN A 13 13.61 -7.19 2.32
N ARG A 14 14.33 -7.24 1.19
CA ARG A 14 15.78 -7.54 1.16
C ARG A 14 16.64 -6.53 1.93
N HIS A 15 16.20 -5.28 2.00
CA HIS A 15 16.99 -4.19 2.58
C HIS A 15 16.66 -3.98 4.07
N THR A 16 15.40 -4.15 4.46
CA THR A 16 14.95 -3.86 5.83
C THR A 16 14.73 -5.10 6.67
N GLY A 17 14.62 -6.29 6.06
CA GLY A 17 14.20 -7.52 6.74
C GLY A 17 12.73 -7.54 7.15
N GLU A 18 11.95 -6.50 6.83
CA GLU A 18 10.52 -6.43 7.13
C GLU A 18 9.76 -7.56 6.43
N ILE A 19 8.95 -8.29 7.20
CA ILE A 19 8.14 -9.40 6.70
C ILE A 19 6.70 -8.92 6.54
N ARG A 20 6.16 -9.05 5.33
CA ARG A 20 4.76 -8.73 5.00
C ARG A 20 4.01 -10.00 4.59
N PRO A 21 2.90 -10.35 5.26
CA PRO A 21 2.12 -11.53 4.88
C PRO A 21 1.32 -11.26 3.60
N ALA A 22 1.57 -12.04 2.56
CA ALA A 22 0.78 -12.03 1.34
C ALA A 22 -0.45 -12.93 1.47
N GLN A 23 -1.59 -12.42 1.00
CA GLN A 23 -2.90 -13.07 1.01
C GLN A 23 -3.08 -13.85 -0.29
N ILE A 24 -3.63 -15.06 -0.23
CA ILE A 24 -3.78 -15.91 -1.42
C ILE A 24 -5.21 -15.88 -1.90
N PHE A 25 -5.46 -15.19 -3.00
CA PHE A 25 -6.75 -15.22 -3.69
C PHE A 25 -6.92 -16.53 -4.44
N VAL A 26 -8.12 -17.10 -4.41
CA VAL A 26 -8.47 -18.35 -5.09
C VAL A 26 -9.79 -18.18 -5.84
N ALA A 27 -9.80 -18.58 -7.11
CA ALA A 27 -11.01 -18.67 -7.92
C ALA A 27 -11.17 -20.09 -8.50
N VAL A 28 -12.39 -20.63 -8.46
CA VAL A 28 -12.69 -21.98 -8.95
C VAL A 28 -13.96 -22.00 -9.80
N LEU A 29 -13.86 -22.64 -10.97
CA LEU A 29 -15.01 -22.94 -11.83
C LEU A 29 -15.82 -24.12 -11.27
N GLY A 30 -17.15 -23.98 -11.24
CA GLY A 30 -18.02 -24.91 -10.52
C GLY A 30 -18.01 -26.34 -11.07
N ALA A 31 -18.01 -26.48 -12.40
CA ALA A 31 -18.11 -27.77 -13.07
C ALA A 31 -16.77 -28.52 -13.07
N SER A 32 -15.75 -28.01 -13.76
CA SER A 32 -14.43 -28.66 -13.85
C SER A 32 -13.61 -28.64 -12.56
N SER A 33 -13.95 -27.77 -11.61
CA SER A 33 -13.08 -27.42 -10.49
C SER A 33 -11.71 -26.89 -10.93
N TYR A 34 -11.62 -26.31 -12.13
CA TYR A 34 -10.42 -25.62 -12.62
C TYR A 34 -10.14 -24.41 -11.75
N THR A 35 -8.92 -24.36 -11.23
CA THR A 35 -8.53 -23.46 -10.15
C THR A 35 -7.57 -22.40 -10.66
N TYR A 36 -7.77 -21.19 -10.19
CA TYR A 36 -6.84 -20.07 -10.28
C TYR A 36 -6.45 -19.66 -8.87
N ALA A 37 -5.19 -19.28 -8.67
CA ALA A 37 -4.71 -18.73 -7.43
C ALA A 37 -3.61 -17.71 -7.69
N GLU A 38 -3.56 -16.67 -6.86
CA GLU A 38 -2.47 -15.69 -6.85
C GLU A 38 -2.30 -15.07 -5.46
N ALA A 39 -1.13 -14.54 -5.20
CA ALA A 39 -0.81 -13.74 -4.04
C ALA A 39 -1.11 -12.26 -4.29
N THR A 40 -1.69 -11.63 -3.28
CA THR A 40 -1.99 -10.19 -3.20
C THR A 40 -1.45 -9.62 -1.89
N LEU A 41 -1.24 -8.31 -1.83
CA LEU A 41 -0.72 -7.65 -0.62
C LEU A 41 -1.79 -7.47 0.46
N SER A 42 -3.08 -7.44 0.09
CA SER A 42 -4.19 -7.30 1.03
C SER A 42 -5.47 -7.94 0.49
N GLN A 43 -6.52 -7.94 1.29
CA GLN A 43 -7.89 -8.33 0.89
C GLN A 43 -8.78 -7.09 0.61
N SER A 44 -8.15 -5.93 0.38
CA SER A 44 -8.87 -4.68 0.10
C SER A 44 -9.63 -4.77 -1.23
N LEU A 45 -10.64 -3.92 -1.40
CA LEU A 45 -11.46 -3.88 -2.62
C LEU A 45 -10.64 -3.80 -3.93
N PRO A 46 -9.58 -2.97 -4.06
CA PRO A 46 -8.74 -2.96 -5.26
C PRO A 46 -8.10 -4.32 -5.55
N ASP A 47 -7.50 -4.96 -4.54
CA ASP A 47 -6.84 -6.25 -4.71
C ASP A 47 -7.87 -7.33 -5.04
N TRP A 48 -9.06 -7.28 -4.44
CA TRP A 48 -10.17 -8.19 -4.69
C TRP A 48 -10.70 -8.11 -6.13
N LEU A 49 -10.97 -6.89 -6.63
CA LEU A 49 -11.45 -6.69 -8.00
C LEU A 49 -10.34 -7.00 -9.01
N GLY A 50 -9.11 -6.56 -8.75
CA GLY A 50 -7.95 -6.84 -9.60
C GLY A 50 -7.69 -8.35 -9.74
N SER A 51 -7.82 -9.10 -8.65
CA SER A 51 -7.63 -10.56 -8.69
C SER A 51 -8.68 -11.28 -9.52
N GLN A 52 -9.92 -10.79 -9.47
CA GLN A 52 -10.99 -11.35 -10.30
C GLN A 52 -10.78 -11.03 -11.78
N VAL A 53 -10.37 -9.80 -12.12
CA VAL A 53 -10.01 -9.43 -13.50
C VAL A 53 -8.91 -10.35 -14.04
N ARG A 54 -7.86 -10.61 -13.24
CA ARG A 54 -6.78 -11.53 -13.61
C ARG A 54 -7.25 -12.98 -13.70
N ALA A 55 -8.15 -13.41 -12.82
CA ALA A 55 -8.77 -14.74 -12.88
C ALA A 55 -9.62 -14.96 -14.14
N LEU A 56 -10.44 -13.98 -14.52
CA LEU A 56 -11.24 -14.02 -15.75
C LEU A 56 -10.34 -14.09 -16.98
N ALA A 57 -9.24 -13.33 -16.99
CA ALA A 57 -8.24 -13.40 -18.04
C ALA A 57 -7.56 -14.79 -18.10
N PHE A 58 -7.25 -15.38 -16.95
CA PHE A 58 -6.68 -16.73 -16.86
C PHE A 58 -7.63 -17.81 -17.39
N PHE A 59 -8.93 -17.70 -17.09
CA PHE A 59 -9.94 -18.61 -17.64
C PHE A 59 -10.21 -18.37 -19.13
N GLY A 60 -9.81 -17.22 -19.67
CA GLY A 60 -10.03 -16.85 -21.07
C GLY A 60 -11.50 -16.54 -21.40
N GLY A 61 -12.31 -16.20 -20.39
CA GLY A 61 -13.73 -15.94 -20.57
C GLY A 61 -14.46 -15.61 -19.27
N CYS A 62 -15.70 -15.11 -19.40
CA CYS A 62 -16.54 -14.71 -18.28
C CYS A 62 -17.57 -15.79 -17.94
N PRO A 63 -17.63 -16.25 -16.67
CA PRO A 63 -18.73 -17.07 -16.20
C PRO A 63 -20.00 -16.23 -16.08
N ARG A 64 -21.16 -16.89 -16.02
CA ARG A 64 -22.45 -16.19 -15.81
C ARG A 64 -22.58 -15.63 -14.39
N ILE A 65 -22.01 -16.32 -13.40
CA ILE A 65 -22.18 -16.01 -11.99
C ILE A 65 -20.83 -16.12 -11.29
N ILE A 66 -20.47 -15.08 -10.52
CA ILE A 66 -19.43 -15.14 -9.51
C ILE A 66 -20.10 -15.25 -8.14
N VAL A 67 -19.66 -16.24 -7.36
CA VAL A 67 -20.12 -16.47 -5.99
C VAL A 67 -18.96 -16.13 -5.06
N PRO A 68 -18.94 -14.91 -4.48
CA PRO A 68 -17.99 -14.54 -3.45
C PRO A 68 -18.41 -15.05 -2.07
N ASP A 69 -17.43 -15.33 -1.20
CA ASP A 69 -17.70 -15.39 0.23
C ASP A 69 -17.98 -14.00 0.78
N ASN A 70 -18.66 -13.93 1.94
CA ASN A 70 -19.21 -12.73 2.57
C ASN A 70 -18.12 -11.77 3.13
N LEU A 71 -17.13 -11.44 2.31
CA LEU A 71 -16.12 -10.43 2.58
C LEU A 71 -16.80 -9.07 2.64
N LYS A 72 -16.47 -8.30 3.69
CA LYS A 72 -16.85 -6.88 3.82
C LYS A 72 -16.42 -6.04 2.60
N SER A 73 -15.41 -6.49 1.85
CA SER A 73 -14.99 -5.89 0.59
C SER A 73 -16.06 -6.04 -0.52
N ALA A 74 -16.84 -7.12 -0.51
CA ALA A 74 -17.88 -7.42 -1.48
C ALA A 74 -19.27 -6.87 -1.10
N VAL A 75 -19.57 -6.79 0.20
CA VAL A 75 -20.93 -6.50 0.71
C VAL A 75 -20.87 -5.39 1.76
N LYS A 76 -21.55 -4.26 1.50
CA LYS A 76 -21.59 -3.11 2.42
C LYS A 76 -22.53 -3.36 3.61
N GLN A 77 -23.64 -4.05 3.37
CA GLN A 77 -24.52 -4.63 4.39
C GLN A 77 -25.13 -5.96 3.90
N PRO A 78 -24.98 -7.07 4.64
CA PRO A 78 -25.55 -8.36 4.26
C PRO A 78 -27.06 -8.36 4.54
N HIS A 79 -27.88 -8.11 3.51
CA HIS A 79 -29.34 -8.22 3.61
C HIS A 79 -29.83 -9.53 2.94
N ARG A 80 -30.86 -10.15 3.54
CA ARG A 80 -31.35 -11.49 3.18
C ARG A 80 -32.03 -11.57 1.81
N TYR A 81 -32.53 -10.43 1.31
CA TYR A 81 -33.29 -10.34 0.06
C TYR A 81 -32.60 -9.49 -1.01
N GLU A 82 -31.81 -8.48 -0.61
CA GLU A 82 -31.08 -7.57 -1.51
C GLU A 82 -29.75 -7.16 -0.87
N PRO A 83 -28.70 -8.00 -0.94
CA PRO A 83 -27.40 -7.57 -0.44
C PRO A 83 -26.94 -6.34 -1.21
N GLU A 84 -26.64 -5.23 -0.51
CA GLU A 84 -26.02 -4.06 -1.14
C GLU A 84 -24.57 -4.42 -1.51
N ILE A 85 -24.41 -4.82 -2.76
CA ILE A 85 -23.10 -5.07 -3.39
C ILE A 85 -22.37 -3.73 -3.45
N ASN A 86 -21.06 -3.77 -3.21
CA ASN A 86 -20.21 -2.59 -3.36
C ASN A 86 -20.38 -2.00 -4.79
N PRO A 87 -20.67 -0.70 -4.97
CA PRO A 87 -20.91 -0.11 -6.29
C PRO A 87 -19.81 -0.41 -7.32
N ALA A 88 -18.54 -0.40 -6.90
CA ALA A 88 -17.43 -0.74 -7.79
C ALA A 88 -17.39 -2.22 -8.19
N TYR A 89 -17.87 -3.10 -7.31
CA TYR A 89 -17.99 -4.52 -7.63
C TYR A 89 -19.15 -4.77 -8.61
N GLN A 90 -20.24 -4.01 -8.47
CA GLN A 90 -21.34 -4.00 -9.44
C GLN A 90 -20.87 -3.48 -10.80
N GLU A 91 -20.11 -2.39 -10.84
CA GLU A 91 -19.54 -1.84 -12.07
C GLU A 91 -18.66 -2.86 -12.80
N MET A 92 -17.80 -3.59 -12.07
CA MET A 92 -17.03 -4.69 -12.64
C MET A 92 -17.95 -5.80 -13.18
N ALA A 93 -19.00 -6.16 -12.44
CA ALA A 93 -19.95 -7.18 -12.84
C ALA A 93 -20.66 -6.82 -14.15
N ASP A 94 -21.10 -5.56 -14.27
CA ASP A 94 -21.74 -5.02 -15.47
C ASP A 94 -20.77 -4.98 -16.65
N HIS A 95 -19.52 -4.54 -16.44
CA HIS A 95 -18.47 -4.51 -17.48
C HIS A 95 -18.21 -5.87 -18.13
N TYR A 96 -18.25 -6.94 -17.32
CA TYR A 96 -18.05 -8.31 -17.81
C TYR A 96 -19.35 -9.06 -18.11
N GLY A 97 -20.52 -8.42 -17.94
CA GLY A 97 -21.83 -9.03 -18.17
C GLY A 97 -22.09 -10.27 -17.31
N LEU A 98 -21.64 -10.24 -16.05
CA LEU A 98 -21.77 -11.31 -15.08
C LEU A 98 -22.62 -10.89 -13.88
N ALA A 99 -23.22 -11.86 -13.19
CA ALA A 99 -23.93 -11.61 -11.94
C ALA A 99 -23.04 -11.95 -10.74
N VAL A 100 -23.09 -11.13 -9.70
CA VAL A 100 -22.44 -11.42 -8.42
C VAL A 100 -23.51 -11.87 -7.44
N ILE A 101 -23.45 -13.14 -7.01
CA ILE A 101 -24.41 -13.73 -6.08
C ILE A 101 -23.65 -14.21 -4.85
N PRO A 102 -23.60 -13.43 -3.75
CA PRO A 102 -22.92 -13.83 -2.52
C PRO A 102 -23.45 -15.15 -1.96
N ALA A 103 -22.56 -15.98 -1.42
CA ALA A 103 -22.98 -17.18 -0.69
C ALA A 103 -23.80 -16.81 0.56
N ARG A 104 -24.86 -17.56 0.84
CA ARG A 104 -25.75 -17.26 1.98
C ARG A 104 -25.04 -17.55 3.31
N VAL A 105 -25.14 -16.61 4.24
CA VAL A 105 -24.60 -16.76 5.60
C VAL A 105 -25.23 -17.99 6.27
N ARG A 106 -24.41 -18.85 6.89
CA ARG A 106 -24.80 -20.11 7.57
C ARG A 106 -25.37 -21.22 6.65
N LYS A 107 -25.05 -21.22 5.35
CA LYS A 107 -25.35 -22.35 4.44
C LYS A 107 -24.06 -22.94 3.83
N PRO A 108 -23.41 -23.91 4.50
CA PRO A 108 -22.13 -24.49 4.06
C PRO A 108 -22.15 -25.08 2.64
N ARG A 109 -23.31 -25.57 2.19
CA ARG A 109 -23.47 -26.18 0.86
C ARG A 109 -23.28 -25.20 -0.30
N ASP A 110 -23.57 -23.92 -0.10
CA ASP A 110 -23.44 -22.90 -1.16
C ASP A 110 -21.96 -22.55 -1.43
N LYS A 111 -21.05 -22.91 -0.51
CA LYS A 111 -19.61 -22.57 -0.56
C LYS A 111 -18.69 -23.78 -0.79
N ALA A 112 -19.22 -25.01 -0.84
CA ALA A 112 -18.43 -26.24 -0.86
C ALA A 112 -17.33 -26.27 -1.96
N LYS A 113 -17.57 -25.64 -3.12
CA LYS A 113 -16.60 -25.55 -4.22
C LYS A 113 -15.46 -24.56 -3.96
N ALA A 114 -15.73 -23.43 -3.31
CA ALA A 114 -14.71 -22.46 -2.94
C ALA A 114 -13.80 -23.07 -1.86
N GLU A 115 -14.38 -23.65 -0.82
CA GLU A 115 -13.64 -24.29 0.27
C GLU A 115 -12.77 -25.46 -0.21
N ALA A 116 -13.32 -26.34 -1.07
CA ALA A 116 -12.56 -27.41 -1.68
C ALA A 116 -11.39 -26.87 -2.54
N GLY A 117 -11.62 -25.76 -3.25
CA GLY A 117 -10.60 -25.03 -4.00
C GLY A 117 -9.47 -24.53 -3.12
N VAL A 118 -9.80 -23.81 -2.05
CA VAL A 118 -8.85 -23.29 -1.08
C VAL A 118 -8.04 -24.42 -0.46
N LEU A 119 -8.68 -25.50 -0.01
CA LEU A 119 -8.00 -26.67 0.54
C LEU A 119 -7.02 -27.32 -0.46
N LEU A 120 -7.34 -27.32 -1.76
CA LEU A 120 -6.43 -27.81 -2.79
C LEU A 120 -5.22 -26.87 -2.94
N VAL A 121 -5.44 -25.55 -2.96
CA VAL A 121 -4.36 -24.56 -3.03
C VAL A 121 -3.46 -24.66 -1.81
N GLU A 122 -4.01 -24.77 -0.61
CA GLU A 122 -3.23 -24.93 0.62
C GLU A 122 -2.34 -26.18 0.59
N ARG A 123 -2.91 -27.32 0.19
CA ARG A 123 -2.21 -28.62 0.20
C ARG A 123 -1.19 -28.79 -0.92
N TRP A 124 -1.46 -28.26 -2.11
CA TRP A 124 -0.65 -28.52 -3.30
C TRP A 124 0.23 -27.35 -3.73
N ILE A 125 -0.14 -26.14 -3.33
CA ILE A 125 0.63 -24.93 -3.64
C ILE A 125 1.35 -24.44 -2.38
N LEU A 126 0.61 -24.04 -1.34
CA LEU A 126 1.22 -23.43 -0.15
C LEU A 126 2.13 -24.39 0.62
N ALA A 127 1.77 -25.67 0.72
CA ALA A 127 2.62 -26.69 1.33
C ALA A 127 3.98 -26.85 0.61
N CYS A 128 4.04 -26.64 -0.71
CA CYS A 128 5.28 -26.67 -1.49
C CYS A 128 6.11 -25.38 -1.31
N LEU A 129 5.44 -24.25 -1.06
CA LEU A 129 6.07 -22.95 -0.89
C LEU A 129 6.59 -22.71 0.54
N ARG A 130 6.13 -23.48 1.54
CA ARG A 130 6.43 -23.26 2.97
C ARG A 130 7.92 -23.24 3.36
N ARG A 131 8.80 -23.82 2.53
CA ARG A 131 10.25 -23.84 2.76
C ARG A 131 11.02 -22.84 1.89
N GLN A 132 10.32 -22.05 1.08
CA GLN A 132 10.90 -21.07 0.18
C GLN A 132 10.78 -19.67 0.77
N ARG A 133 11.74 -18.80 0.43
CA ARG A 133 11.72 -17.38 0.82
C ARG A 133 11.46 -16.52 -0.40
N PHE A 134 10.50 -15.62 -0.28
CA PHE A 134 10.12 -14.70 -1.35
C PHE A 134 10.49 -13.28 -0.98
N PHE A 135 11.00 -12.54 -1.96
CA PHE A 135 11.42 -11.15 -1.78
C PHE A 135 10.56 -10.14 -2.52
N SER A 136 9.65 -10.62 -3.37
CA SER A 136 8.68 -9.80 -4.07
C SER A 136 7.40 -10.61 -4.35
N ILE A 137 6.29 -9.90 -4.57
CA ILE A 137 5.02 -10.52 -4.87
C ILE A 137 5.01 -11.17 -6.26
N GLU A 138 5.73 -10.58 -7.21
CA GLU A 138 5.91 -11.11 -8.56
C GLU A 138 6.67 -12.44 -8.52
N GLN A 139 7.69 -12.56 -7.67
CA GLN A 139 8.42 -13.82 -7.49
C GLN A 139 7.50 -14.91 -6.95
N LEU A 140 6.69 -14.59 -5.94
CA LEU A 140 5.72 -15.52 -5.38
C LEU A 140 4.67 -15.93 -6.42
N ASN A 141 4.13 -14.97 -7.17
CA ASN A 141 3.12 -15.24 -8.21
C ASN A 141 3.65 -16.08 -9.36
N ARG A 142 4.93 -15.94 -9.75
CA ARG A 142 5.55 -16.84 -10.73
C ARG A 142 5.58 -18.29 -10.24
N GLU A 143 5.98 -18.52 -8.99
CA GLU A 143 6.00 -19.89 -8.44
C GLU A 143 4.60 -20.45 -8.24
N ILE A 144 3.64 -19.62 -7.80
CA ILE A 144 2.23 -20.02 -7.73
C ILE A 144 1.73 -20.43 -9.11
N ALA A 145 1.99 -19.64 -10.16
CA ALA A 145 1.56 -19.95 -11.53
C ALA A 145 2.11 -21.30 -12.02
N ARG A 146 3.39 -21.61 -11.73
CA ARG A 146 3.99 -22.90 -12.06
C ARG A 146 3.30 -24.07 -11.34
N LEU A 147 3.05 -23.93 -10.03
CA LEU A 147 2.38 -24.95 -9.23
C LEU A 147 0.89 -25.10 -9.61
N LEU A 148 0.27 -24.00 -10.05
CA LEU A 148 -1.11 -23.97 -10.51
C LEU A 148 -1.32 -24.80 -11.79
N ASP A 149 -0.40 -24.70 -12.75
CA ASP A 149 -0.44 -25.52 -13.96
C ASP A 149 -0.31 -27.01 -13.63
N ALA A 150 0.59 -27.36 -12.70
CA ALA A 150 0.72 -28.73 -12.19
C ALA A 150 -0.56 -29.21 -11.47
N LEU A 151 -1.17 -28.37 -10.63
CA LEU A 151 -2.42 -28.67 -9.92
C LEU A 151 -3.57 -28.96 -10.91
N ASN A 152 -3.71 -28.12 -11.93
CA ASN A 152 -4.79 -28.23 -12.91
C ASN A 152 -4.59 -29.38 -13.89
N SER A 153 -3.34 -29.72 -14.22
CA SER A 153 -3.01 -30.82 -15.12
C SER A 153 -3.00 -32.19 -14.43
N ARG A 154 -2.98 -32.21 -13.09
CA ARG A 154 -2.99 -33.45 -12.30
C ARG A 154 -4.23 -34.31 -12.57
N PRO A 155 -4.07 -35.62 -12.86
CA PRO A 155 -5.20 -36.53 -13.02
C PRO A 155 -6.06 -36.61 -11.76
N PHE A 156 -7.37 -36.77 -11.94
CA PHE A 156 -8.27 -37.06 -10.83
C PHE A 156 -8.04 -38.49 -10.30
N ARG A 157 -8.37 -38.71 -9.02
CA ARG A 157 -8.28 -40.06 -8.42
C ARG A 157 -9.45 -40.98 -8.78
N LYS A 158 -10.65 -40.41 -8.93
CA LYS A 158 -11.92 -41.14 -9.11
C LYS A 158 -12.62 -40.84 -10.43
N LEU A 159 -12.06 -39.96 -11.25
CA LEU A 159 -12.64 -39.53 -12.53
C LEU A 159 -11.56 -39.60 -13.60
N PRO A 160 -11.91 -39.80 -14.88
CA PRO A 160 -10.94 -39.71 -15.96
C PRO A 160 -10.50 -38.26 -16.19
N GLY A 161 -9.29 -38.09 -16.71
CA GLY A 161 -8.72 -36.79 -17.06
C GLY A 161 -8.28 -35.95 -15.86
N SER A 162 -8.25 -34.64 -16.05
CA SER A 162 -7.78 -33.63 -15.09
C SER A 162 -8.72 -32.43 -15.05
N ARG A 163 -8.48 -31.49 -14.14
CA ARG A 163 -9.25 -30.23 -14.10
C ARG A 163 -9.13 -29.48 -15.42
N ARG A 164 -7.93 -29.50 -16.03
CA ARG A 164 -7.67 -28.89 -17.34
C ARG A 164 -8.47 -29.56 -18.45
N SER A 165 -8.53 -30.89 -18.49
CA SER A 165 -9.33 -31.57 -19.53
C SER A 165 -10.83 -31.30 -19.35
N GLN A 166 -11.34 -31.29 -18.11
CA GLN A 166 -12.74 -30.96 -17.84
C GLN A 166 -13.05 -29.50 -18.15
N PHE A 167 -12.14 -28.57 -17.89
CA PHE A 167 -12.29 -27.16 -18.27
C PHE A 167 -12.47 -27.02 -19.79
N LEU A 168 -11.62 -27.68 -20.57
CA LEU A 168 -11.69 -27.63 -22.03
C LEU A 168 -13.00 -28.23 -22.56
N ALA A 169 -13.49 -29.31 -21.94
CA ALA A 169 -14.69 -30.01 -22.39
C ALA A 169 -15.99 -29.33 -21.96
N ILE A 170 -16.04 -28.75 -20.76
CA ILE A 170 -17.29 -28.30 -20.13
C ILE A 170 -17.36 -26.78 -20.01
N ASP A 171 -16.38 -26.16 -19.37
CA ASP A 171 -16.48 -24.73 -19.04
C ASP A 171 -16.13 -23.85 -20.24
N ARG A 172 -14.99 -24.08 -20.89
CA ARG A 172 -14.49 -23.26 -22.01
C ARG A 172 -15.53 -22.98 -23.11
N PRO A 173 -16.32 -23.94 -23.60
CA PRO A 173 -17.33 -23.66 -24.64
C PRO A 173 -18.52 -22.82 -24.14
N THR A 174 -18.73 -22.72 -22.82
CA THR A 174 -19.87 -22.01 -22.22
C THR A 174 -19.50 -20.62 -21.68
N LEU A 175 -18.22 -20.31 -21.56
CA LEU A 175 -17.76 -19.00 -21.12
C LEU A 175 -18.09 -17.94 -22.16
N LYS A 176 -18.57 -16.78 -21.68
CA LYS A 176 -18.73 -15.61 -22.54
C LYS A 176 -17.34 -15.06 -22.91
N PRO A 177 -17.19 -14.43 -24.09
CA PRO A 177 -15.92 -13.79 -24.46
C PRO A 177 -15.57 -12.65 -23.50
N LEU A 178 -14.27 -12.42 -23.31
CA LEU A 178 -13.78 -11.25 -22.58
C LEU A 178 -14.02 -9.97 -23.42
N PRO A 179 -14.40 -8.85 -22.79
CA PRO A 179 -14.42 -7.56 -23.46
C PRO A 179 -13.01 -7.17 -23.92
N ALA A 180 -12.92 -6.38 -24.99
CA ALA A 180 -11.64 -5.94 -25.56
C ALA A 180 -10.81 -5.13 -24.56
N GLN A 181 -11.48 -4.31 -23.74
CA GLN A 181 -10.85 -3.53 -22.67
C GLN A 181 -11.04 -4.23 -21.34
N ARG A 182 -9.95 -4.35 -20.57
CA ARG A 182 -9.99 -4.84 -19.19
C ARG A 182 -10.61 -3.79 -18.29
N TYR A 183 -11.41 -4.22 -17.31
CA TYR A 183 -11.88 -3.35 -16.26
C TYR A 183 -10.70 -2.83 -15.44
N GLU A 184 -10.65 -1.53 -15.21
CA GLU A 184 -9.62 -0.88 -14.39
C GLU A 184 -10.30 -0.15 -13.23
N TYR A 185 -10.16 -0.70 -12.03
CA TYR A 185 -10.68 -0.07 -10.83
C TYR A 185 -9.92 1.23 -10.53
N ALA A 186 -10.66 2.31 -10.31
CA ALA A 186 -10.10 3.62 -9.99
C ALA A 186 -10.68 4.17 -8.67
N GLN A 187 -9.80 4.48 -7.72
CA GLN A 187 -10.17 5.20 -6.50
C GLN A 187 -10.21 6.70 -6.77
N TRP A 188 -11.32 7.32 -6.41
CA TRP A 188 -11.46 8.77 -6.47
C TRP A 188 -11.30 9.38 -5.09
N ARG A 189 -10.44 10.39 -4.98
CA ARG A 189 -10.23 11.14 -3.74
C ARG A 189 -10.03 12.61 -4.03
N ARG A 190 -10.67 13.48 -3.24
CA ARG A 190 -10.33 14.91 -3.24
C ARG A 190 -9.09 15.15 -2.38
N ALA A 191 -8.13 15.89 -2.93
CA ALA A 191 -6.92 16.28 -2.24
C ALA A 191 -6.70 17.78 -2.43
N ARG A 192 -6.15 18.44 -1.40
CA ARG A 192 -5.70 19.82 -1.52
C ARG A 192 -4.22 19.82 -1.87
N VAL A 193 -3.87 20.50 -2.96
CA VAL A 193 -2.48 20.71 -3.36
C VAL A 193 -1.81 21.56 -2.30
N HIS A 194 -0.71 21.06 -1.77
CA HIS A 194 0.03 21.79 -0.75
C HIS A 194 0.96 22.84 -1.41
N ILE A 195 1.59 23.69 -0.59
CA ILE A 195 2.37 24.85 -1.09
C ILE A 195 3.64 24.45 -1.84
N ASP A 196 4.11 23.23 -1.60
CA ASP A 196 5.21 22.56 -2.27
C ASP A 196 4.77 21.88 -3.58
N TYR A 197 3.55 22.17 -4.07
CA TYR A 197 3.00 21.62 -5.31
C TYR A 197 2.87 20.10 -5.31
N HIS A 198 2.73 19.49 -4.14
CA HIS A 198 2.50 18.06 -4.01
C HIS A 198 1.13 17.76 -3.41
N ILE A 199 0.58 16.62 -3.83
CA ILE A 199 -0.55 15.96 -3.17
C ILE A 199 -0.06 14.70 -2.46
N GLU A 200 -0.79 14.27 -1.43
CA GLU A 200 -0.52 13.01 -0.76
C GLU A 200 -1.55 11.95 -1.14
N PHE A 201 -1.08 10.80 -1.62
CA PHE A 201 -1.90 9.63 -1.85
C PHE A 201 -1.21 8.38 -1.28
N ALA A 202 -1.91 7.67 -0.38
CA ALA A 202 -1.43 6.46 0.29
C ALA A 202 -0.03 6.58 0.95
N GLY A 203 0.29 7.75 1.53
CA GLY A 203 1.57 8.02 2.19
C GLY A 203 2.72 8.41 1.25
N HIS A 204 2.48 8.45 -0.07
CA HIS A 204 3.42 8.93 -1.08
C HIS A 204 2.99 10.31 -1.60
N TYR A 205 3.96 11.15 -1.95
CA TYR A 205 3.71 12.50 -2.45
C TYR A 205 3.92 12.59 -3.96
N TYR A 206 2.95 13.12 -4.68
CA TYR A 206 2.99 13.28 -6.13
C TYR A 206 2.91 14.76 -6.50
N SER A 207 3.83 15.22 -7.35
CA SER A 207 3.85 16.61 -7.81
C SER A 207 2.68 16.94 -8.75
N VAL A 208 2.26 18.20 -8.76
CA VAL A 208 1.29 18.77 -9.70
C VAL A 208 1.80 20.11 -10.21
N PRO A 209 1.32 20.58 -11.38
CA PRO A 209 1.65 21.93 -11.85
C PRO A 209 1.45 22.98 -10.76
N TYR A 210 2.46 23.81 -10.58
CA TYR A 210 2.53 24.78 -9.49
C TYR A 210 1.38 25.78 -9.44
N THR A 211 0.77 26.05 -10.60
CA THR A 211 -0.40 26.92 -10.75
C THR A 211 -1.59 26.42 -9.94
N LEU A 212 -1.57 25.14 -9.54
CA LEU A 212 -2.60 24.51 -8.72
C LEU A 212 -2.30 24.56 -7.22
N ALA A 213 -1.23 25.23 -6.78
CA ALA A 213 -0.90 25.36 -5.36
C ALA A 213 -2.11 25.86 -4.55
N ARG A 214 -2.35 25.21 -3.40
CA ARG A 214 -3.45 25.52 -2.46
C ARG A 214 -4.87 25.23 -2.99
N LEU A 215 -5.03 24.84 -4.26
CA LEU A 215 -6.31 24.46 -4.85
C LEU A 215 -6.70 23.02 -4.50
N GLN A 216 -7.98 22.70 -4.69
CA GLN A 216 -8.48 21.33 -4.58
C GLN A 216 -8.42 20.65 -5.94
N VAL A 217 -7.96 19.40 -5.94
CA VAL A 217 -7.87 18.53 -7.12
C VAL A 217 -8.51 17.18 -6.80
N GLU A 218 -8.90 16.48 -7.86
CA GLU A 218 -9.42 15.12 -7.80
C GLU A 218 -8.32 14.15 -8.20
N VAL A 219 -8.11 13.14 -7.38
CA VAL A 219 -7.10 12.11 -7.58
C VAL A 219 -7.84 10.86 -8.01
N ARG A 220 -7.56 10.39 -9.23
CA ARG A 220 -8.02 9.11 -9.76
C ARG A 220 -6.84 8.15 -9.72
N ALA A 221 -6.87 7.20 -8.78
CA ALA A 221 -5.78 6.26 -8.58
C ALA A 221 -6.20 4.84 -8.96
N THR A 222 -5.50 4.27 -9.94
CA THR A 222 -5.65 2.88 -10.37
C THR A 222 -4.61 1.99 -9.68
N GLU A 223 -4.51 0.71 -10.07
CA GLU A 223 -3.48 -0.20 -9.53
C GLU A 223 -2.06 0.31 -9.83
N SER A 224 -1.85 0.90 -11.00
CA SER A 224 -0.52 1.27 -11.52
C SER A 224 -0.28 2.77 -11.63
N THR A 225 -1.35 3.59 -11.65
CA THR A 225 -1.26 5.00 -12.03
C THR A 225 -2.03 5.89 -11.05
N VAL A 226 -1.48 7.07 -10.76
CA VAL A 226 -2.14 8.14 -10.03
C VAL A 226 -2.32 9.31 -10.99
N GLU A 227 -3.55 9.49 -11.46
CA GLU A 227 -3.96 10.62 -12.27
C GLU A 227 -4.51 11.73 -11.37
N ILE A 228 -4.15 12.96 -11.68
CA ILE A 228 -4.59 14.14 -10.94
C ILE A 228 -5.37 15.01 -11.91
N LEU A 229 -6.59 15.35 -11.53
CA LEU A 229 -7.53 16.11 -12.32
C LEU A 229 -7.89 17.41 -11.60
N HIS A 230 -7.98 18.49 -12.36
CA HIS A 230 -8.51 19.76 -11.89
C HIS A 230 -9.67 20.15 -12.81
N ARG A 231 -10.87 20.32 -12.24
CA ARG A 231 -12.11 20.64 -12.98
C ARG A 231 -12.39 19.67 -14.14
N GLY A 232 -12.20 18.37 -13.90
CA GLY A 232 -12.43 17.31 -14.89
C GLY A 232 -11.34 17.13 -15.95
N GLN A 233 -10.32 17.98 -15.99
CA GLN A 233 -9.18 17.84 -16.91
C GLN A 233 -7.99 17.22 -16.19
N ARG A 234 -7.35 16.21 -16.80
CA ARG A 234 -6.14 15.59 -16.28
C ARG A 234 -4.96 16.55 -16.39
N VAL A 235 -4.40 16.94 -15.24
CA VAL A 235 -3.29 17.89 -15.12
C VAL A 235 -1.94 17.20 -14.86
N ALA A 236 -1.95 15.99 -14.30
CA ALA A 236 -0.74 15.19 -14.09
C ALA A 236 -1.07 13.70 -14.08
N SER A 237 -0.08 12.87 -14.43
CA SER A 237 -0.16 11.41 -14.36
C SER A 237 1.17 10.86 -13.87
N HIS A 238 1.11 10.00 -12.85
CA HIS A 238 2.30 9.42 -12.21
C HIS A 238 2.16 7.92 -12.11
N ARG A 239 3.28 7.19 -12.20
CA ARG A 239 3.31 5.78 -11.79
C ARG A 239 3.09 5.70 -10.29
N ARG A 240 2.15 4.86 -9.86
CA ARG A 240 1.85 4.62 -8.45
C ARG A 240 3.04 3.95 -7.77
N GLN A 241 3.47 4.52 -6.66
CA GLN A 241 4.54 4.00 -5.80
C GLN A 241 3.96 3.52 -4.47
N CYS A 242 4.53 2.43 -3.94
CA CYS A 242 4.18 1.87 -2.64
C CYS A 242 5.15 2.38 -1.57
N GLY A 243 4.62 2.92 -0.47
CA GLY A 243 5.41 3.40 0.66
C GLY A 243 5.64 4.91 0.65
N THR A 244 6.41 5.38 1.62
CA THR A 244 6.65 6.82 1.83
C THR A 244 7.72 7.33 0.89
N GLY A 245 7.50 8.51 0.30
CA GLY A 245 8.44 9.09 -0.67
C GLY A 245 7.82 10.22 -1.48
N HIS A 246 8.58 10.73 -2.44
CA HIS A 246 8.14 11.76 -3.38
C HIS A 246 8.39 11.31 -4.82
N THR A 247 7.41 11.52 -5.68
CA THR A 247 7.52 11.42 -7.14
C THR A 247 7.28 12.82 -7.71
N THR A 248 8.37 13.46 -8.09
CA THR A 248 8.40 14.85 -8.53
C THR A 248 8.81 14.95 -9.99
N VAL A 249 7.99 15.64 -10.79
CA VAL A 249 8.24 15.93 -12.20
C VAL A 249 8.72 17.37 -12.32
N ALA A 250 9.83 17.59 -13.01
CA ALA A 250 10.47 18.90 -13.07
C ALA A 250 9.62 19.96 -13.79
N GLU A 251 8.81 19.57 -14.79
CA GLU A 251 7.92 20.51 -15.49
C GLU A 251 6.83 21.09 -14.59
N HIS A 252 6.47 20.39 -13.50
CA HIS A 252 5.46 20.87 -12.56
C HIS A 252 5.94 22.07 -11.74
N MET A 253 7.25 22.33 -11.69
CA MET A 253 7.82 23.46 -10.96
C MET A 253 7.71 24.76 -11.78
N PRO A 254 7.43 25.92 -11.15
CA PRO A 254 7.42 27.21 -11.84
C PRO A 254 8.77 27.55 -12.46
N SER A 255 8.76 28.24 -13.60
CA SER A 255 9.97 28.74 -14.28
C SER A 255 10.81 29.65 -13.37
N HIS A 256 10.16 30.49 -12.56
CA HIS A 256 10.83 31.29 -11.54
C HIS A 256 11.29 30.45 -10.34
N HIS A 257 10.63 29.37 -9.92
CA HIS A 257 11.14 28.42 -8.90
C HIS A 257 12.33 27.57 -9.42
N ARG A 258 12.56 27.52 -10.74
CA ARG A 258 13.85 27.08 -11.30
C ARG A 258 14.97 28.11 -11.07
N GLN A 259 14.66 29.35 -10.66
CA GLN A 259 15.63 30.45 -10.49
C GLN A 259 15.53 31.31 -9.19
N ARG A 260 14.45 31.31 -8.40
CA ARG A 260 14.16 32.05 -7.13
C ARG A 260 12.64 32.16 -6.92
N SER A 261 12.12 31.86 -5.73
CA SER A 261 10.67 31.81 -5.54
C SER A 261 10.10 32.30 -4.20
N GLU A 262 8.83 32.72 -4.20
CA GLU A 262 8.12 33.45 -3.14
C GLU A 262 8.11 32.80 -1.73
N TRP A 263 8.35 31.48 -1.66
CA TRP A 263 8.70 30.75 -0.45
C TRP A 263 10.13 30.28 -0.57
N THR A 264 11.07 31.18 -0.30
CA THR A 264 12.46 30.79 -0.25
C THR A 264 12.77 30.10 1.08
N PRO A 265 13.78 29.21 1.12
CA PRO A 265 14.34 28.72 2.36
C PRO A 265 14.65 29.86 3.34
N GLU A 266 15.14 31.00 2.82
CA GLU A 266 15.45 32.18 3.64
C GLU A 266 14.18 32.73 4.31
N ARG A 267 13.05 32.82 3.61
CA ARG A 267 11.79 33.31 4.20
C ARG A 267 11.27 32.39 5.31
N LEU A 268 11.35 31.07 5.13
CA LEU A 268 10.99 30.10 6.17
C LEU A 268 11.93 30.18 7.37
N GLN A 269 13.23 30.39 7.12
CA GLN A 269 14.22 30.60 8.17
C GLN A 269 13.99 31.92 8.91
N THR A 270 13.68 33.02 8.22
CA THR A 270 13.38 34.32 8.84
C THR A 270 12.14 34.21 9.72
N TRP A 271 11.09 33.55 9.25
CA TRP A 271 9.89 33.34 10.06
C TRP A 271 10.17 32.43 11.25
N ALA A 272 10.94 31.35 11.07
CA ALA A 272 11.36 30.49 12.17
C ALA A 272 12.20 31.26 13.21
N ALA A 273 13.07 32.16 12.77
CA ALA A 273 13.92 32.98 13.63
C ALA A 273 13.12 33.98 14.48
N GLN A 274 12.00 34.49 13.96
CA GLN A 274 11.07 35.32 14.74
C GLN A 274 10.42 34.56 15.90
N ILE A 275 10.30 33.24 15.81
CA ILE A 275 9.71 32.40 16.85
C ILE A 275 10.80 31.90 17.82
N GLY A 276 11.97 31.53 17.31
CA GLY A 276 13.10 31.14 18.15
C GLY A 276 14.35 30.71 17.36
N PRO A 277 15.56 30.94 17.89
CA PRO A 277 16.81 30.67 17.19
C PRO A 277 17.05 29.17 16.93
N ALA A 278 16.67 28.29 17.86
CA ALA A 278 16.81 26.85 17.68
C ALA A 278 15.79 26.29 16.69
N ILE A 279 14.62 26.94 16.56
CA ILE A 279 13.60 26.60 15.56
C ILE A 279 14.14 26.89 14.15
N ALA A 280 14.78 28.05 13.96
CA ALA A 280 15.40 28.40 12.68
C ALA A 280 16.50 27.40 12.27
N ALA A 281 17.37 27.01 13.21
CA ALA A 281 18.40 26.01 12.97
C ALA A 281 17.80 24.62 12.62
N ALA A 282 16.75 24.18 13.32
CA ALA A 282 16.07 22.92 13.03
C ALA A 282 15.38 22.92 11.66
N VAL A 283 14.73 24.02 11.29
CA VAL A 283 14.10 24.20 9.96
C VAL A 283 15.15 24.18 8.86
N SER A 284 16.29 24.85 9.07
CA SER A 284 17.41 24.83 8.12
C SER A 284 17.97 23.42 7.92
N ALA A 285 18.26 22.71 9.00
CA ALA A 285 18.75 21.33 8.95
C ALA A 285 17.75 20.38 8.26
N LEU A 286 16.45 20.57 8.51
CA LEU A 286 15.39 19.78 7.90
C LEU A 286 15.29 20.00 6.39
N ILE A 287 15.40 21.25 5.93
CA ILE A 287 15.39 21.59 4.50
C ILE A 287 16.65 21.04 3.82
N ALA A 288 17.83 21.22 4.43
CA ALA A 288 19.11 20.74 3.90
C ALA A 288 19.22 19.21 3.84
N SER A 289 18.49 18.49 4.70
CA SER A 289 18.49 17.02 4.71
C SER A 289 17.78 16.37 3.50
N ARG A 290 17.11 17.16 2.65
CA ARG A 290 16.34 16.68 1.49
C ARG A 290 17.09 16.93 0.20
N THR A 291 16.92 16.04 -0.77
CA THR A 291 17.51 16.16 -2.12
C THR A 291 17.08 17.46 -2.81
N HIS A 292 15.85 17.89 -2.57
CA HIS A 292 15.35 19.20 -2.99
C HIS A 292 14.82 19.96 -1.76
N PRO A 293 15.25 21.21 -1.53
CA PRO A 293 14.81 22.04 -0.40
C PRO A 293 13.28 22.09 -0.22
N GLU A 294 12.55 22.10 -1.32
CA GLU A 294 11.08 22.17 -1.37
C GLU A 294 10.40 20.98 -0.69
N GLN A 295 11.02 19.78 -0.74
CA GLN A 295 10.52 18.59 -0.05
C GLN A 295 10.58 18.74 1.48
N GLY A 296 11.38 19.68 1.98
CA GLY A 296 11.47 20.05 3.38
C GLY A 296 10.38 21.01 3.84
N PHE A 297 9.72 21.74 2.92
CA PHE A 297 8.82 22.84 3.28
C PHE A 297 7.60 22.37 4.07
N ARG A 298 6.98 21.25 3.68
CA ARG A 298 5.85 20.67 4.42
C ARG A 298 6.22 20.31 5.85
N ALA A 299 7.40 19.73 6.03
CA ALA A 299 7.89 19.35 7.35
C ALA A 299 8.25 20.60 8.18
N ALA A 300 8.87 21.61 7.57
CA ALA A 300 9.22 22.89 8.20
C ALA A 300 7.98 23.66 8.67
N LEU A 301 6.96 23.77 7.81
CA LEU A 301 5.67 24.37 8.16
C LEU A 301 4.94 23.57 9.24
N GLY A 302 5.08 22.24 9.24
CA GLY A 302 4.59 21.38 10.31
C GLY A 302 5.21 21.76 11.65
N VAL A 303 6.54 21.92 11.71
CA VAL A 303 7.26 22.35 12.92
C VAL A 303 6.79 23.75 13.36
N LEU A 304 6.68 24.72 12.46
CA LEU A 304 6.21 26.06 12.79
C LEU A 304 4.77 26.07 13.30
N ARG A 305 3.92 25.14 12.85
CA ARG A 305 2.55 24.99 13.35
C ARG A 305 2.50 24.48 14.79
N LEU A 306 3.50 23.70 15.24
CA LEU A 306 3.59 23.24 16.63
C LEU A 306 3.74 24.42 17.61
N ALA A 307 4.31 25.55 17.17
CA ALA A 307 4.44 26.76 17.98
C ALA A 307 3.06 27.28 18.45
N ARG A 308 2.02 27.11 17.62
CA ARG A 308 0.65 27.49 17.97
C ARG A 308 0.01 26.58 19.01
N HIS A 309 0.47 25.33 19.10
CA HIS A 309 -0.14 24.33 19.97
C HIS A 309 0.58 24.18 21.31
N TYR A 310 1.91 24.23 21.31
CA TYR A 310 2.75 24.03 22.49
C TYR A 310 3.39 25.32 23.01
N GLY A 311 3.28 26.43 22.29
CA GLY A 311 3.95 27.69 22.59
C GLY A 311 5.36 27.77 21.99
N PRO A 312 5.87 29.00 21.76
CA PRO A 312 7.16 29.23 21.11
C PRO A 312 8.35 28.73 21.95
N ASP A 313 8.32 28.93 23.27
CA ASP A 313 9.45 28.59 24.16
C ASP A 313 9.69 27.08 24.25
N ARG A 314 8.60 26.32 24.43
CA ARG A 314 8.63 24.86 24.46
C ARG A 314 9.12 24.27 23.14
N LEU A 315 8.65 24.82 22.02
CA LEU A 315 9.11 24.40 20.71
C LEU A 315 10.60 24.71 20.50
N ASN A 316 11.08 25.88 20.95
CA ASN A 316 12.48 26.25 20.83
C ASN A 316 13.39 25.30 21.63
N ALA A 317 13.01 24.95 22.87
CA ALA A 317 13.74 23.96 23.68
C ALA A 317 13.72 22.56 23.05
N ALA A 318 12.58 22.12 22.52
CA ALA A 318 12.46 20.84 21.82
C ALA A 318 13.35 20.78 20.56
N CYS A 319 13.37 21.85 19.77
CA CYS A 319 14.23 21.98 18.59
C CYS A 319 15.72 21.97 18.97
N GLN A 320 16.10 22.63 20.07
CA GLN A 320 17.47 22.63 20.57
C GLN A 320 17.94 21.21 20.95
N ARG A 321 17.07 20.46 21.65
CA ARG A 321 17.34 19.06 21.99
C ARG A 321 17.42 18.16 20.76
N ALA A 322 16.53 18.36 19.79
CA ALA A 322 16.54 17.60 18.53
C ALA A 322 17.80 17.87 17.69
N LEU A 323 18.30 19.12 17.69
CA LEU A 323 19.55 19.51 17.03
C LEU A 323 20.77 18.83 17.65
N LYS A 324 20.88 18.82 18.99
CA LYS A 324 21.97 18.11 19.70
C LYS A 324 22.00 16.62 19.39
N ALA A 325 20.82 16.00 19.25
CA ALA A 325 20.69 14.58 18.93
C ALA A 325 20.84 14.27 17.42
N GLY A 326 21.02 15.27 16.55
CA GLY A 326 21.05 15.08 15.09
C GLY A 326 19.72 14.61 14.48
N ALA A 327 18.61 14.69 15.23
CA ALA A 327 17.31 14.11 14.87
C ALA A 327 16.28 15.19 14.50
N CYS A 328 16.61 16.01 13.49
CA CYS A 328 15.80 17.18 13.10
C CYS A 328 14.54 16.86 12.28
N ARG A 329 13.99 15.64 12.34
CA ARG A 329 12.76 15.27 11.62
C ARG A 329 11.53 15.77 12.39
N TYR A 330 10.47 16.17 11.67
CA TYR A 330 9.20 16.60 12.28
C TYR A 330 8.68 15.63 13.35
N ARG A 331 8.67 14.31 13.05
CA ARG A 331 8.20 13.28 14.01
C ARG A 331 9.04 13.22 15.28
N SER A 332 10.35 13.47 15.18
CA SER A 332 11.25 13.47 16.33
C SER A 332 10.99 14.68 17.23
N ILE A 333 10.80 15.86 16.64
CA ILE A 333 10.44 17.09 17.38
C ILE A 333 9.05 16.95 18.03
N GLU A 334 8.07 16.40 17.30
CA GLU A 334 6.73 16.12 17.82
C GLU A 334 6.78 15.10 18.98
N ALA A 335 7.62 14.06 18.89
CA ALA A 335 7.79 13.08 19.96
C ALA A 335 8.42 13.69 21.23
N ILE A 336 9.43 14.56 21.09
CA ILE A 336 10.06 15.29 22.19
C ILE A 336 9.03 16.14 22.95
N LEU A 337 8.20 16.88 22.21
CA LEU A 337 7.14 17.73 22.79
C LEU A 337 6.03 16.93 23.47
N LYS A 338 5.63 15.79 22.88
CA LYS A 338 4.63 14.89 23.48
C LYS A 338 5.14 14.22 24.76
N ALA A 339 6.42 13.89 24.81
CA ALA A 339 7.05 13.27 25.98
C ALA A 339 7.45 14.27 27.08
N GLY A 340 7.28 15.58 26.85
CA GLY A 340 7.66 16.61 27.81
C GLY A 340 9.18 16.74 28.02
N LEU A 341 9.99 16.18 27.11
CA LEU A 341 11.45 16.17 27.19
C LEU A 341 12.05 17.57 26.95
N ASP A 342 11.23 18.52 26.50
CA ASP A 342 11.56 19.93 26.35
C ASP A 342 11.68 20.67 27.68
N ALA A 343 11.04 20.17 28.75
CA ALA A 343 11.07 20.77 30.09
C ALA A 343 12.10 20.10 31.04
N GLN A 344 12.73 19.01 30.61
CA GLN A 344 13.75 18.34 31.39
C GLN A 344 15.11 18.98 31.12
N THR A 345 15.73 19.55 32.16
CA THR A 345 17.15 19.89 32.14
C THR A 345 17.92 18.62 31.77
N GLU A 346 18.74 18.69 30.72
CA GLU A 346 19.69 17.61 30.46
C GLU A 346 20.52 17.44 31.73
N THR A 347 20.30 16.36 32.47
CA THR A 347 21.37 15.78 33.27
C THR A 347 22.49 15.61 32.27
N ALA A 348 23.58 16.37 32.44
CA ALA A 348 24.82 16.04 31.79
C ALA A 348 24.95 14.53 31.89
N ALA A 349 25.17 13.85 30.76
CA ALA A 349 25.58 12.47 30.83
C ALA A 349 26.83 12.51 31.72
N ASP A 350 26.67 12.16 32.99
CA ASP A 350 27.78 11.76 33.81
C ASP A 350 28.44 10.72 32.94
N SER A 351 29.64 11.03 32.48
CA SER A 351 30.62 10.02 32.17
C SER A 351 30.87 9.30 33.49
N SER A 352 29.90 8.51 33.95
CA SER A 352 30.14 7.48 34.93
C SER A 352 31.08 6.55 34.19
N ALA A 353 32.38 6.74 34.44
CA ALA A 353 33.37 5.73 34.18
C ALA A 353 32.74 4.40 34.61
N LEU A 354 32.64 3.47 33.67
CA LEU A 354 32.15 2.13 33.97
C LEU A 354 32.87 1.65 35.24
N PRO A 355 32.17 1.20 36.29
CA PRO A 355 32.84 0.69 37.46
C PRO A 355 33.77 -0.43 37.00
N THR A 356 35.05 -0.32 37.35
CA THR A 356 36.05 -1.33 37.08
C THR A 356 35.66 -2.61 37.83
N HIS A 357 35.00 -3.53 37.13
CA HIS A 357 34.72 -4.87 37.66
C HIS A 357 35.91 -5.79 37.37
N GLU A 358 36.34 -6.57 38.36
CA GLU A 358 37.42 -7.57 38.26
C GLU A 358 37.16 -8.70 37.24
N ASN A 359 35.96 -8.74 36.64
CA ASN A 359 35.55 -9.77 35.70
C ASN A 359 35.90 -9.48 34.23
N LEU A 360 36.64 -8.40 33.93
CA LEU A 360 37.17 -8.16 32.59
C LEU A 360 38.39 -9.06 32.34
N ARG A 361 38.13 -10.29 31.87
CA ARG A 361 39.18 -11.21 31.43
C ARG A 361 39.75 -10.72 30.09
N GLY A 362 40.98 -10.19 30.14
CA GLY A 362 41.71 -9.75 28.97
C GLY A 362 42.11 -10.90 28.04
N ALA A 363 42.53 -10.55 26.82
CA ALA A 363 42.89 -11.48 25.75
C ALA A 363 43.94 -12.55 26.10
N ARG A 364 44.64 -12.41 27.24
CA ARG A 364 45.60 -13.40 27.76
C ARG A 364 44.96 -14.64 28.41
N TYR A 365 43.64 -14.65 28.63
CA TYR A 365 42.93 -15.81 29.23
C TYR A 365 42.68 -16.96 28.24
N TYR A 366 42.80 -16.69 26.93
CA TYR A 366 42.67 -17.70 25.88
C TYR A 366 44.06 -18.00 25.31
N HIS A 367 44.82 -18.87 25.99
CA HIS A 367 46.01 -19.51 25.42
C HIS A 367 45.86 -21.03 25.53
#